data_AF-A0A6N7ZC42-F1
#
_entry.id   AF-A0A6N7ZC42-F1
#
_cell.length_a   1.000
_cell.length_b   1.000
_cell.length_c   1.000
_cell.angle_alpha   90.00
_cell.angle_beta   90.00
_cell.angle_gamma   90.00
#
_symmetry.space_group_name_H-M   'P 1'
#
loop_
_entity.id
_entity.type
_entity.pdbx_description
1 polymer ?
#
loop_
_entity_poly.entity_id
_entity_poly.type
_entity_poly.pdbx_seq_one_letter_code
_entity_poly.pdbx_strand_id
1 'polypeptide(L)'
;MCEPHATGRDHRGEETGTVEKLHSDAKITALVQGHIDAENSADLQAIADTLIESVGYRVASPCYPDDPHPFAVSSGEAGYMKVWENLGDRFLSYRAVLNDVLRFPGENRALALYTITAFPARDFLGLPRARAYTYDAAAIMEFDEAGGMSAETVYGNFVMISLGLARMKEFLAEEAGQPARTAEQWDLADHG
;
A
#
# COMPACT_ATOMS: atom_id res chain seq x y z
N MET A 1 -30.39 -37.33 -5.68
CA MET A 1 -31.14 -37.38 -6.95
C MET A 1 -32.05 -36.18 -7.01
N CYS A 2 -31.75 -35.25 -7.91
CA CYS A 2 -32.67 -34.34 -8.59
C CYS A 2 -31.96 -33.97 -9.90
N GLU A 3 -32.69 -34.13 -11.00
CA GLU A 3 -32.25 -34.09 -12.40
C GLU A 3 -32.04 -32.65 -12.95
N PRO A 4 -31.47 -32.51 -14.17
CA PRO A 4 -30.78 -31.31 -14.61
C PRO A 4 -31.68 -30.32 -15.36
N HIS A 5 -31.28 -29.05 -15.37
CA HIS A 5 -31.78 -28.06 -16.32
C HIS A 5 -30.71 -27.74 -17.37
N ALA A 6 -30.98 -28.18 -18.59
CA ALA A 6 -30.42 -27.58 -19.80
C ALA A 6 -31.33 -26.42 -20.23
N THR A 7 -30.76 -25.33 -20.71
CA THR A 7 -31.22 -24.59 -21.92
C THR A 7 -30.21 -23.49 -22.23
N GLY A 8 -29.83 -23.42 -23.51
CA GLY A 8 -28.76 -22.57 -23.98
C GLY A 8 -29.06 -21.08 -23.96
N ARG A 9 -27.96 -20.32 -24.02
CA ARG A 9 -27.95 -19.01 -24.67
C ARG A 9 -26.70 -18.93 -25.54
N ASP A 10 -26.94 -18.89 -26.84
CA ASP A 10 -26.01 -18.41 -27.84
C ASP A 10 -25.90 -16.88 -27.62
N HIS A 11 -24.90 -16.45 -26.87
CA HIS A 11 -24.49 -15.04 -26.81
C HIS A 11 -23.17 -14.89 -27.54
N ARG A 12 -23.24 -14.79 -28.87
CA ARG A 12 -22.23 -14.07 -29.65
C ARG A 12 -22.35 -12.59 -29.31
N GLY A 13 -21.77 -12.21 -28.19
CA GLY A 13 -21.38 -10.83 -27.95
C GLY A 13 -20.17 -10.53 -28.82
N GLU A 14 -20.28 -9.54 -29.68
CA GLU A 14 -19.13 -8.92 -30.33
C GLU A 14 -18.25 -8.32 -29.22
N GLU A 15 -17.22 -9.06 -28.83
CA GLU A 15 -16.10 -8.53 -28.07
C GLU A 15 -15.38 -7.52 -28.96
N THR A 16 -15.83 -6.26 -28.92
CA THR A 16 -14.97 -5.11 -29.22
C THR A 16 -14.03 -4.91 -28.03
N GLY A 17 -13.24 -5.95 -27.72
CA GLY A 17 -12.14 -5.83 -26.79
C GLY A 17 -11.08 -4.97 -27.47
N THR A 18 -11.01 -3.69 -27.08
CA THR A 18 -9.79 -2.90 -27.27
C THR A 18 -8.64 -3.72 -26.72
N VAL A 19 -7.77 -4.20 -27.59
CA VAL A 19 -6.59 -4.95 -27.21
C VAL A 19 -5.70 -3.99 -26.44
N GLU A 20 -5.63 -4.15 -25.12
CA GLU A 20 -4.82 -3.28 -24.28
C GLU A 20 -3.37 -3.30 -24.77
N LYS A 21 -2.81 -2.12 -25.06
CA LYS A 21 -1.43 -1.99 -25.50
C LYS A 21 -0.49 -2.32 -24.35
N LEU A 22 0.28 -3.40 -24.54
CA LEU A 22 1.28 -3.83 -23.56
C LEU A 22 2.57 -2.99 -23.64
N HIS A 23 3.08 -2.56 -22.50
CA HIS A 23 4.37 -1.92 -22.36
C HIS A 23 5.51 -2.94 -22.52
N SER A 24 6.71 -2.45 -22.84
CA SER A 24 7.93 -3.26 -22.76
C SER A 24 8.46 -3.34 -21.33
N ASP A 25 9.32 -4.30 -21.04
CA ASP A 25 9.92 -4.48 -19.71
C ASP A 25 10.72 -3.23 -19.28
N ALA A 26 11.48 -2.66 -20.22
CA ALA A 26 12.21 -1.42 -20.00
C ALA A 26 11.27 -0.24 -19.67
N LYS A 27 10.11 -0.17 -20.32
CA LYS A 27 9.12 0.86 -20.05
C LYS A 27 8.46 0.67 -18.69
N ILE A 28 8.04 -0.54 -18.33
CA ILE A 28 7.46 -0.84 -17.01
C ILE A 28 8.46 -0.53 -15.90
N THR A 29 9.72 -0.95 -16.04
CA THR A 29 10.78 -0.67 -15.07
C THR A 29 11.00 0.83 -14.90
N ALA A 30 11.01 1.59 -16.01
CA ALA A 30 11.13 3.05 -15.96
C ALA A 30 9.92 3.74 -15.32
N LEU A 31 8.70 3.21 -15.52
CA LEU A 31 7.49 3.74 -14.88
C LEU A 31 7.54 3.52 -13.36
N VAL A 32 7.88 2.30 -12.91
CA VAL A 32 8.05 1.99 -11.49
C VAL A 32 9.13 2.88 -10.86
N GLN A 33 10.31 2.99 -11.48
CA GLN A 33 11.38 3.84 -10.97
C GLN A 33 10.95 5.31 -10.92
N GLY A 34 10.29 5.82 -11.96
CA GLY A 34 9.80 7.20 -12.01
C GLY A 34 8.79 7.49 -10.91
N HIS A 35 7.93 6.53 -10.58
CA HIS A 35 7.00 6.64 -9.46
C HIS A 35 7.73 6.71 -8.10
N ILE A 36 8.66 5.79 -7.85
CA ILE A 36 9.47 5.79 -6.61
C ILE A 36 10.32 7.07 -6.48
N ASP A 37 10.84 7.59 -7.59
CA ASP A 37 11.58 8.85 -7.60
C ASP A 37 10.68 10.04 -7.25
N ALA A 38 9.44 10.03 -7.75
CA ALA A 38 8.43 11.03 -7.39
C ALA A 38 8.08 10.97 -5.90
N GLU A 39 7.83 9.78 -5.34
CA GLU A 39 7.59 9.60 -3.89
C GLU A 39 8.77 10.12 -3.05
N ASN A 40 10.00 9.78 -3.43
CA ASN A 40 11.22 10.21 -2.75
C ASN A 40 11.45 11.72 -2.80
N SER A 41 10.87 12.42 -3.78
CA SER A 41 10.96 13.87 -3.88
C SER A 41 10.09 14.59 -2.85
N ALA A 42 9.08 13.90 -2.31
CA ALA A 42 8.00 14.48 -1.49
C ALA A 42 7.25 15.64 -2.16
N ASP A 43 7.37 15.80 -3.48
CA ASP A 43 6.59 16.76 -4.28
C ASP A 43 5.27 16.11 -4.69
N LEU A 44 4.17 16.61 -4.10
CA LEU A 44 2.83 16.09 -4.36
C LEU A 44 2.44 16.19 -5.84
N GLN A 45 2.91 17.21 -6.56
CA GLN A 45 2.63 17.32 -8.00
C GLN A 45 3.40 16.27 -8.79
N ALA A 46 4.67 16.05 -8.45
CA ALA A 46 5.47 15.01 -9.10
C ALA A 46 4.86 13.62 -8.90
N ILE A 47 4.30 13.35 -7.72
CA ILE A 47 3.57 12.10 -7.44
C ILE A 47 2.30 12.04 -8.30
N ALA A 48 1.46 13.08 -8.28
CA ALA A 48 0.21 13.15 -9.05
C ALA A 48 0.43 12.91 -10.55
N ASP A 49 1.51 13.44 -11.12
CA ASP A 49 1.87 13.28 -12.54
C ASP A 49 2.14 11.81 -12.96
N THR A 50 2.31 10.91 -11.99
CA THR A 50 2.48 9.46 -12.25
C THR A 50 1.18 8.67 -12.18
N LEU A 51 0.06 9.28 -11.77
CA LEU A 51 -1.21 8.63 -11.49
C LEU A 51 -2.25 8.91 -12.58
N ILE A 52 -3.26 8.06 -12.69
CA ILE A 52 -4.52 8.42 -13.34
C ILE A 52 -5.56 8.87 -12.29
N GLU A 53 -6.53 9.67 -12.71
CA GLU A 53 -7.58 10.21 -11.81
C GLU A 53 -8.30 9.11 -11.01
N SER A 54 -8.55 7.96 -11.64
CA SER A 54 -9.24 6.81 -11.06
C SER A 54 -8.34 5.80 -10.35
N VAL A 55 -7.12 6.19 -9.96
CA VAL A 55 -6.16 5.26 -9.34
C VAL A 55 -6.73 4.56 -8.10
N GLY A 56 -6.49 3.26 -7.98
CA GLY A 56 -6.83 2.48 -6.78
C GLY A 56 -5.61 2.26 -5.89
N TYR A 57 -5.64 2.73 -4.64
CA TYR A 57 -4.59 2.47 -3.65
C TYR A 57 -5.06 1.46 -2.61
N ARG A 58 -4.26 0.42 -2.40
CA ARG A 58 -4.54 -0.63 -1.42
C ARG A 58 -3.32 -0.86 -0.54
N VAL A 59 -3.55 -0.94 0.77
CA VAL A 59 -2.51 -1.40 1.71
C VAL A 59 -2.95 -2.73 2.27
N ALA A 60 -2.17 -3.77 2.01
CA ALA A 60 -2.39 -5.10 2.56
C ALA A 60 -1.63 -5.24 3.88
N SER A 61 -2.36 -5.39 4.99
CA SER A 61 -1.79 -5.77 6.30
C SER A 61 -2.05 -7.25 6.61
N PRO A 62 -1.30 -7.86 7.55
CA PRO A 62 -1.62 -9.20 8.04
C PRO A 62 -3.08 -9.25 8.51
N CYS A 63 -3.83 -10.27 8.08
CA CYS A 63 -5.19 -10.52 8.50
C CYS A 63 -5.16 -11.20 9.88
N TYR A 64 -5.78 -10.59 10.88
CA TYR A 64 -6.00 -11.23 12.18
C TYR A 64 -7.34 -11.99 12.16
N PRO A 65 -7.48 -13.10 12.91
CA PRO A 65 -8.70 -13.93 12.90
C PRO A 65 -9.99 -13.17 13.25
N ASP A 66 -9.88 -12.02 13.90
CA ASP A 66 -10.95 -11.16 14.38
C ASP A 66 -11.02 -9.79 13.69
N ASP A 67 -10.19 -9.53 12.66
CA ASP A 67 -10.23 -8.28 11.90
C ASP A 67 -11.20 -8.41 10.71
N PRO A 68 -12.40 -7.78 10.75
CA PRO A 68 -13.36 -7.88 9.66
C PRO A 68 -12.93 -7.07 8.42
N HIS A 69 -11.93 -6.20 8.54
CA HIS A 69 -11.54 -5.24 7.50
C HIS A 69 -10.01 -5.09 7.39
N PRO A 70 -9.26 -6.16 7.03
CA PRO A 70 -7.80 -6.15 6.96
C PRO A 70 -7.22 -5.28 5.81
N PHE A 71 -8.07 -4.56 5.09
CA PHE A 71 -7.72 -3.73 3.94
C PHE A 71 -8.20 -2.30 4.15
N ALA A 72 -7.26 -1.36 4.16
CA ALA A 72 -7.57 0.03 3.87
C ALA A 72 -7.48 0.23 2.35
N VAL A 73 -8.62 0.55 1.72
CA VAL A 73 -8.68 0.92 0.30
C VAL A 73 -8.94 2.41 0.22
N SER A 74 -8.02 3.13 -0.42
CA SER A 74 -8.24 4.52 -0.84
C SER A 74 -8.44 4.51 -2.36
N SER A 75 -9.50 5.16 -2.82
CA SER A 75 -9.83 5.21 -4.25
C SER A 75 -9.74 6.65 -4.76
N GLY A 76 -9.26 6.80 -5.99
CA GLY A 76 -9.08 8.08 -6.65
C GLY A 76 -7.80 8.78 -6.21
N GLU A 77 -7.30 9.64 -7.09
CA GLU A 77 -6.09 10.42 -6.90
C GLU A 77 -6.09 11.19 -5.58
N ALA A 78 -7.19 11.88 -5.24
CA ALA A 78 -7.30 12.63 -3.99
C ALA A 78 -7.12 11.76 -2.73
N GLY A 79 -7.61 10.51 -2.77
CA GLY A 79 -7.43 9.55 -1.68
C GLY A 79 -5.97 9.10 -1.55
N TYR A 80 -5.33 8.85 -2.69
CA TYR A 80 -3.91 8.52 -2.78
C TYR A 80 -3.04 9.66 -2.23
N MET A 81 -3.27 10.90 -2.69
CA MET A 81 -2.49 12.07 -2.28
C MET A 81 -2.59 12.35 -0.78
N LYS A 82 -3.76 12.10 -0.18
CA LYS A 82 -3.94 12.23 1.27
C LYS A 82 -3.06 11.27 2.08
N VAL A 83 -2.69 10.11 1.54
CA VAL A 83 -1.72 9.21 2.19
C VAL A 83 -0.36 9.88 2.27
N TRP A 84 0.09 10.49 1.16
CA TRP A 84 1.38 11.16 1.06
C TRP A 84 1.47 12.44 1.88
N GLU A 85 0.41 13.26 1.90
CA GLU A 85 0.31 14.41 2.82
C GLU A 85 0.49 13.97 4.28
N ASN A 86 -0.24 12.93 4.70
CA ASN A 86 -0.14 12.39 6.06
C ASN A 86 1.24 11.79 6.36
N LEU A 87 1.92 11.21 5.37
CA LEU A 87 3.29 10.71 5.53
C LEU A 87 4.28 11.86 5.75
N GLY A 88 4.16 12.95 4.97
CA GLY A 88 4.97 14.15 5.13
C GLY A 88 4.85 14.78 6.51
N ASP A 89 3.66 14.75 7.11
CA ASP A 89 3.44 15.25 8.48
C ASP A 89 4.04 14.34 9.56
N ARG A 90 4.18 13.04 9.29
CA ARG A 90 4.59 12.03 10.28
C ARG A 90 6.10 11.77 10.30
N PHE A 91 6.78 11.98 9.18
CA PHE A 91 8.19 11.65 9.03
C PHE A 91 9.02 12.88 8.63
N LEU A 92 10.16 13.09 9.29
CA LEU A 92 11.17 14.09 8.91
C LEU A 92 11.76 13.78 7.52
N SER A 93 11.84 12.50 7.21
CA SER A 93 12.23 12.00 5.90
C SER A 93 11.69 10.60 5.70
N TYR A 94 11.34 10.30 4.47
CA TYR A 94 10.94 8.99 4.02
C TYR A 94 11.68 8.73 2.70
N ARG A 95 12.34 7.58 2.59
CA ARG A 95 13.08 7.23 1.38
C ARG A 95 12.90 5.76 1.04
N ALA A 96 12.41 5.48 -0.15
CA ALA A 96 12.35 4.17 -0.74
C ALA A 96 13.55 3.95 -1.68
N VAL A 97 14.20 2.80 -1.58
CA VAL A 97 15.25 2.34 -2.50
C VAL A 97 14.71 1.15 -3.25
N LEU A 98 14.54 1.29 -4.56
CA LEU A 98 14.09 0.20 -5.43
C LEU A 98 15.19 -0.86 -5.55
N ASN A 99 14.89 -2.07 -5.10
CA ASN A 99 15.80 -3.21 -5.10
C ASN A 99 15.64 -4.04 -6.38
N ASP A 100 14.39 -4.27 -6.80
CA ASP A 100 14.07 -5.09 -7.97
C ASP A 100 12.68 -4.76 -8.55
N VAL A 101 12.46 -5.10 -9.83
CA VAL A 101 11.18 -4.98 -10.54
C VAL A 101 10.89 -6.25 -11.32
N LEU A 102 9.84 -6.97 -10.94
CA LEU A 102 9.40 -8.21 -11.58
C LEU A 102 8.10 -7.97 -12.35
N ARG A 103 8.12 -8.14 -13.67
CA ARG A 103 6.95 -7.94 -14.53
C ARG A 103 6.02 -9.15 -14.51
N PHE A 104 4.71 -8.89 -14.56
CA PHE A 104 3.70 -9.91 -14.90
C PHE A 104 3.62 -10.10 -16.43
N PRO A 105 3.90 -11.32 -16.95
CA PRO A 105 3.87 -11.58 -18.39
C PRO A 105 2.49 -11.32 -18.99
N GLY A 106 2.44 -10.58 -20.11
CA GLY A 106 1.18 -10.29 -20.80
C GLY A 106 0.32 -9.21 -20.15
N GLU A 107 0.81 -8.55 -19.11
CA GLU A 107 0.10 -7.50 -18.38
C GLU A 107 0.94 -6.22 -18.30
N ASN A 108 0.27 -5.09 -18.05
CA ASN A 108 0.91 -3.81 -17.71
C ASN A 108 1.08 -3.70 -16.19
N ARG A 109 1.63 -4.74 -15.57
CA ARG A 109 1.80 -4.82 -14.11
C ARG A 109 3.20 -5.24 -13.73
N ALA A 110 3.66 -4.74 -12.58
CA ALA A 110 4.92 -5.14 -11.98
C ALA A 110 4.82 -5.28 -10.46
N LEU A 111 5.61 -6.20 -9.91
CA LEU A 111 5.96 -6.24 -8.50
C LEU A 111 7.25 -5.46 -8.31
N ALA A 112 7.17 -4.35 -7.60
CA ALA A 112 8.32 -3.58 -7.13
C ALA A 112 8.73 -4.09 -5.76
N LEU A 113 10.03 -4.37 -5.57
CA LEU A 113 10.62 -4.70 -4.27
C LEU A 113 11.51 -3.55 -3.85
N TYR A 114 11.33 -3.03 -2.64
CA TYR A 114 12.07 -1.84 -2.20
C TYR A 114 12.30 -1.84 -0.69
N THR A 115 13.37 -1.17 -0.27
CA THR A 115 13.68 -0.95 1.14
C THR A 115 13.34 0.50 1.49
N ILE A 116 12.54 0.69 2.52
CA ILE A 116 12.17 2.01 3.03
C ILE A 116 13.04 2.33 4.24
N THR A 117 13.57 3.55 4.29
CA THR A 117 14.12 4.15 5.49
C THR A 117 13.32 5.40 5.84
N ALA A 118 12.76 5.43 7.04
CA ALA A 118 11.94 6.55 7.52
C ALA A 118 12.46 7.07 8.87
N PHE A 119 12.29 8.37 9.09
CA PHE A 119 12.69 9.07 10.32
C PHE A 119 11.45 9.74 10.93
N PRO A 120 10.89 9.25 12.04
CA PRO A 120 9.69 9.84 12.63
C PRO A 120 9.93 11.29 13.09
N ALA A 121 8.97 12.18 12.82
CA ALA A 121 9.00 13.58 13.27
C ALA A 121 8.72 13.72 14.78
N ARG A 122 8.04 12.73 15.35
CA ARG A 122 7.66 12.58 16.76
C ARG A 122 7.67 11.10 17.13
N ASP A 123 7.66 10.81 18.42
CA ASP A 123 7.45 9.44 18.90
C ASP A 123 6.08 8.95 18.40
N PHE A 124 6.06 7.79 17.77
CA PHE A 124 4.85 7.27 17.12
C PHE A 124 4.92 5.75 17.03
N LEU A 125 3.97 5.06 17.67
CA LEU A 125 3.83 3.60 17.62
C LEU A 125 5.10 2.82 17.99
N GLY A 126 5.83 3.27 19.02
CA GLY A 126 7.08 2.65 19.46
C GLY A 126 8.28 2.94 18.56
N LEU A 127 8.13 3.77 17.52
CA LEU A 127 9.25 4.33 16.77
C LEU A 127 9.69 5.64 17.44
N PRO A 128 10.93 5.72 17.96
CA PRO A 128 11.41 6.92 18.60
C PRO A 128 11.71 8.01 17.57
N ARG A 129 11.41 9.26 17.94
CA ARG A 129 11.63 10.47 17.16
C ARG A 129 13.07 10.54 16.66
N ALA A 130 13.22 10.95 15.39
CA ALA A 130 14.50 11.17 14.73
C ALA A 130 15.44 9.95 14.68
N ARG A 131 14.97 8.75 15.06
CA ARG A 131 15.72 7.52 14.88
C ARG A 131 15.27 6.86 13.58
N ALA A 132 16.25 6.54 12.73
CA ALA A 132 16.00 5.80 11.51
C ALA A 132 15.36 4.44 11.84
N TYR A 133 14.34 4.09 11.08
CA TYR A 133 13.82 2.73 10.99
C TYR A 133 13.80 2.31 9.52
N THR A 134 14.29 1.10 9.26
CA THR A 134 14.45 0.54 7.92
C THR A 134 13.71 -0.78 7.82
N TYR A 135 12.96 -0.97 6.75
CA TYR A 135 12.19 -2.19 6.50
C TYR A 135 12.06 -2.46 5.00
N ASP A 136 11.89 -3.73 4.65
CA ASP A 136 11.59 -4.14 3.29
C ASP A 136 10.08 -4.08 3.05
N ALA A 137 9.71 -3.64 1.85
CA ALA A 137 8.35 -3.54 1.37
C ALA A 137 8.28 -4.00 -0.09
N ALA A 138 7.05 -4.23 -0.55
CA ALA A 138 6.78 -4.57 -1.93
C ALA A 138 5.48 -3.92 -2.37
N ALA A 139 5.34 -3.61 -3.66
CA ALA A 139 4.05 -3.19 -4.21
C ALA A 139 3.79 -3.84 -5.56
N ILE A 140 2.54 -4.20 -5.80
CA ILE A 140 2.05 -4.47 -7.15
C ILE A 140 1.53 -3.15 -7.73
N MET A 141 2.12 -2.72 -8.82
CA MET A 141 1.76 -1.51 -9.56
C MET A 141 1.15 -1.90 -10.90
N GLU A 142 0.01 -1.30 -11.23
CA GLU A 142 -0.72 -1.49 -12.48
C GLU A 142 -0.69 -0.18 -13.29
N PHE A 143 -0.44 -0.26 -14.59
CA PHE A 143 -0.32 0.89 -15.47
C PHE A 143 -1.31 0.80 -16.64
N ASP A 144 -1.85 1.94 -17.06
CA ASP A 144 -2.65 2.04 -18.28
C ASP A 144 -1.77 2.08 -19.54
N GLU A 145 -2.38 2.18 -20.73
CA GLU A 145 -1.64 2.23 -22.00
C GLU A 145 -0.78 3.50 -22.18
N ALA A 146 -1.13 4.59 -21.51
CA ALA A 146 -0.38 5.85 -21.52
C ALA A 146 0.82 5.81 -20.56
N GLY A 147 0.82 4.86 -19.62
CA GLY A 147 1.82 4.70 -18.58
C GLY A 147 1.47 5.39 -17.27
N GLY A 148 0.23 5.88 -17.10
CA GLY A 148 -0.27 6.35 -15.82
C GLY A 148 -0.60 5.17 -14.90
N MET A 149 -0.28 5.28 -13.61
CA MET A 149 -0.55 4.22 -12.65
C MET A 149 -2.05 4.18 -12.31
N SER A 150 -2.68 3.04 -12.58
CA SER A 150 -4.11 2.79 -12.38
C SER A 150 -4.42 2.08 -11.07
N ALA A 151 -3.45 1.35 -10.51
CA ALA A 151 -3.57 0.83 -9.16
C ALA A 151 -2.20 0.57 -8.53
N GLU A 152 -2.15 0.66 -7.22
CA GLU A 152 -1.02 0.24 -6.40
C GLU A 152 -1.53 -0.56 -5.20
N THR A 153 -0.95 -1.75 -4.99
CA THR A 153 -1.19 -2.58 -3.80
C THR A 153 0.11 -2.79 -3.04
N VAL A 154 0.25 -2.14 -1.89
CA VAL A 154 1.44 -2.17 -1.06
C VAL A 154 1.37 -3.29 -0.02
N TYR A 155 2.47 -4.04 0.10
CA TYR A 155 2.73 -5.11 1.05
C TYR A 155 3.92 -4.73 1.94
N GLY A 156 3.85 -5.07 3.22
CA GLY A 156 4.97 -4.82 4.14
C GLY A 156 4.94 -3.43 4.77
N ASN A 157 3.77 -2.93 5.13
CA ASN A 157 3.67 -1.69 5.89
C ASN A 157 3.90 -1.96 7.39
N PHE A 158 5.14 -1.77 7.87
CA PHE A 158 5.43 -1.83 9.31
C PHE A 158 4.54 -0.89 10.13
N VAL A 159 4.07 0.25 9.59
CA VAL A 159 3.10 1.13 10.26
C VAL A 159 1.75 0.45 10.45
N MET A 160 1.26 -0.32 9.47
CA MET A 160 0.02 -1.09 9.62
C MET A 160 0.20 -2.32 10.53
N ILE A 161 1.35 -2.99 10.46
CA ILE A 161 1.68 -4.09 11.38
C ILE A 161 1.78 -3.54 12.82
N SER A 162 2.38 -2.38 13.03
CA SER A 162 2.48 -1.72 14.34
C SER A 162 1.14 -1.19 14.85
N LEU A 163 0.27 -0.67 13.96
CA LEU A 163 -1.12 -0.33 14.30
C LEU A 163 -1.93 -1.57 14.69
N GLY A 164 -1.79 -2.67 13.93
CA GLY A 164 -2.42 -3.96 14.24
C GLY A 164 -1.91 -4.57 15.55
N LEU A 165 -0.61 -4.49 15.82
CA LEU A 165 -0.02 -4.95 17.08
C LEU A 165 -0.45 -4.12 18.29
N ALA A 166 -0.60 -2.79 18.14
CA ALA A 166 -1.13 -1.94 19.19
C ALA A 166 -2.59 -2.30 19.51
N ARG A 167 -3.42 -2.47 18.48
CA ARG A 167 -4.82 -2.88 18.65
C ARG A 167 -4.95 -4.26 19.28
N MET A 168 -4.10 -5.21 18.90
CA MET A 168 -4.03 -6.54 19.48
C MET A 168 -3.61 -6.51 20.96
N LYS A 169 -2.67 -5.62 21.33
CA LYS A 169 -2.27 -5.42 22.74
C LYS A 169 -3.41 -4.83 23.58
N GLU A 170 -4.15 -3.86 23.03
CA GLU A 170 -5.34 -3.29 23.67
C GLU A 170 -6.42 -4.36 23.88
N PHE A 171 -6.74 -5.12 22.83
CA PHE A 171 -7.71 -6.22 22.88
C PHE A 171 -7.33 -7.27 23.94
N LEU A 172 -6.07 -7.73 23.96
CA LEU A 172 -5.61 -8.71 24.95
C LEU A 172 -5.62 -8.15 26.38
N ALA A 173 -5.40 -6.84 26.57
CA ALA A 173 -5.52 -6.21 27.88
C ALA A 173 -6.99 -6.15 28.34
N GLU A 174 -7.91 -5.80 27.43
CA GLU A 174 -9.36 -5.79 27.69
C GLU A 174 -9.90 -7.18 28.04
N GLU A 175 -9.51 -8.23 27.30
CA GLU A 175 -9.86 -9.63 27.58
C GLU A 175 -9.31 -10.11 28.93
N ALA A 176 -8.16 -9.57 29.36
CA ALA A 176 -7.58 -9.85 30.67
C ALA A 176 -8.21 -9.02 31.81
N GLY A 177 -9.22 -8.20 31.54
CA GLY A 177 -9.87 -7.31 32.52
C GLY A 177 -8.98 -6.16 32.97
N GLN A 178 -7.94 -5.83 32.20
CA GLN A 178 -7.03 -4.73 32.48
C GLN A 178 -7.50 -3.48 31.72
N PRO A 179 -7.44 -2.29 32.32
CA PRO A 179 -7.78 -1.07 31.60
C PRO A 179 -6.84 -0.91 30.40
N ALA A 180 -7.39 -0.61 29.23
CA ALA A 180 -6.62 -0.26 28.05
C ALA A 180 -5.66 0.88 28.42
N ARG A 181 -4.35 0.63 28.27
CA ARG A 181 -3.34 1.65 28.51
C ARG A 181 -3.41 2.66 27.36
N THR A 182 -3.56 3.93 27.71
CA THR A 182 -3.39 5.05 26.77
C THR A 182 -1.99 5.03 26.17
N ALA A 183 -1.81 5.61 24.98
CA ALA A 183 -0.49 5.73 24.35
C ALA A 183 0.57 6.34 25.31
N GLU A 184 0.17 7.30 26.14
CA GLU A 184 1.00 7.94 27.17
C GLU A 184 1.38 7.00 28.33
N GLN A 185 0.55 6.01 28.65
CA GLN A 185 0.82 5.01 29.70
C GLN A 185 1.78 3.90 29.25
N TRP A 186 2.02 3.77 27.95
CA TRP A 186 3.06 2.89 27.42
C TRP A 186 4.44 3.55 27.51
N ASP A 187 4.55 4.87 27.36
CA ASP A 187 5.81 5.62 27.50
C ASP A 187 6.39 5.62 28.92
N LEU A 188 5.53 5.59 29.94
CA LEU A 188 5.96 5.69 31.34
C LEU A 188 6.43 4.36 31.96
N ALA A 189 6.17 3.23 31.32
CA ALA A 189 6.51 1.90 31.86
C ALA A 189 7.96 1.45 31.54
N ASP A 190 8.61 2.04 30.53
CA ASP A 190 9.93 1.64 30.04
C ASP A 190 11.08 2.58 30.47
N HIS A 191 10.80 3.50 31.42
CA HIS A 191 11.79 4.40 32.03
C HIS A 191 11.88 4.26 33.56
N GLY A 192 11.49 3.08 34.09
CA GLY A 192 11.77 2.64 35.45
C GLY A 192 12.95 1.68 35.52
#